data_AF-A0A920W9N4-F1
#
_entry.id   AF-A0A920W9N4-F1
#
_cell.length_a   1.000
_cell.length_b   1.000
_cell.length_c   1.000
_cell.angle_alpha   90.00
_cell.angle_beta   90.00
_cell.angle_gamma   90.00
#
_symmetry.space_group_name_H-M   'P 1'
#
loop_
_entity.id
_entity.type
_entity.pdbx_description
1 polymer ?
#
loop_
_entity_poly.entity_id
_entity_poly.type
_entity_poly.pdbx_seq_one_letter_code
_entity_poly.pdbx_strand_id
1 'polypeptide(L)'
;MAENQDYTQIGSVENSPDHKLLAFSVDYTGSEEYTIRIKNLETGFMLDDSIPNSYYSLEWANDSRTIFYDSLDEHPRACKDSSTPDRNRLFK
;
A
#
# COMPACT_ATOMS: atom_id res chain seq x y z
N MET A 1 28.32 13.81 -3.58
CA MET A 1 27.43 14.78 -4.24
C MET A 1 26.46 13.96 -5.06
N ALA A 2 25.27 13.67 -4.54
CA ALA A 2 24.22 12.98 -5.29
C ALA A 2 23.09 14.00 -5.44
N GLU A 3 23.10 14.62 -6.60
CA GLU A 3 22.28 15.77 -6.95
C GLU A 3 20.98 15.20 -7.52
N ASN A 4 19.87 15.43 -6.82
CA ASN A 4 18.52 15.39 -7.38
C ASN A 4 18.15 14.12 -8.17
N GLN A 5 18.32 12.95 -7.56
CA GLN A 5 17.67 11.76 -8.10
C GLN A 5 16.22 11.79 -7.62
N ASP A 6 15.28 12.04 -8.53
CA ASP A 6 13.87 11.69 -8.35
C ASP A 6 13.80 10.19 -8.06
N TYR A 7 13.92 9.84 -6.78
CA TYR A 7 13.90 8.45 -6.35
C TYR A 7 12.49 7.95 -6.56
N THR A 8 12.34 6.89 -7.34
CA THR A 8 11.06 6.22 -7.48
C THR A 8 11.32 4.74 -7.50
N GLN A 9 10.83 4.05 -6.48
CA GLN A 9 10.90 2.60 -6.38
C GLN A 9 9.49 2.03 -6.41
N ILE A 10 9.27 1.08 -7.31
CA ILE A 10 8.04 0.29 -7.31
C ILE A 10 8.31 -0.95 -6.46
N GLY A 11 7.44 -1.20 -5.49
CA GLY A 11 7.48 -2.37 -4.62
C GLY A 11 6.74 -3.54 -5.26
N SER A 12 5.63 -3.95 -4.65
CA SER A 12 4.76 -5.00 -5.16
C SER A 12 3.78 -4.46 -6.18
N VAL A 13 3.46 -5.29 -7.18
CA VAL A 13 2.48 -5.02 -8.22
C VAL A 13 1.60 -6.25 -8.34
N GLU A 14 0.30 -6.09 -8.11
CA GLU A 14 -0.66 -7.18 -8.09
C GLU A 14 -1.93 -6.82 -8.86
N ASN A 15 -2.39 -7.75 -9.69
CA ASN A 15 -3.67 -7.62 -10.39
C ASN A 15 -4.81 -8.17 -9.53
N SER A 16 -6.00 -7.57 -9.63
CA SER A 16 -7.19 -8.16 -9.03
C SER A 16 -7.46 -9.56 -9.63
N PRO A 17 -8.16 -10.43 -8.88
CA PRO A 17 -8.63 -11.72 -9.37
C PRO A 17 -9.48 -11.62 -10.64
N ASP A 18 -10.21 -10.51 -10.83
CA ASP A 18 -11.01 -10.24 -12.03
C ASP A 18 -10.21 -9.54 -13.16
N HIS A 19 -8.91 -9.29 -12.95
CA HIS A 19 -7.98 -8.64 -13.90
C HIS A 19 -8.39 -7.21 -14.35
N LYS A 20 -9.35 -6.60 -13.66
CA LYS A 20 -9.83 -5.23 -13.95
C LYS A 20 -9.04 -4.12 -13.28
N LEU A 21 -8.45 -4.38 -12.12
CA LEU A 21 -7.68 -3.39 -11.36
C LEU A 21 -6.25 -3.89 -11.16
N LEU A 22 -5.33 -2.93 -11.11
CA LEU A 22 -3.92 -3.13 -10.83
C LEU A 22 -3.58 -2.32 -9.58
N ALA A 23 -3.22 -3.00 -8.49
CA ALA A 23 -2.67 -2.36 -7.30
C ALA A 23 -1.15 -2.41 -7.37
N PHE A 24 -0.49 -1.31 -7.00
CA PHE A 24 0.95 -1.29 -6.89
C PHE A 24 1.41 -0.32 -5.81
N SER A 25 2.49 -0.68 -5.13
CA SER A 25 3.16 0.17 -4.14
C SER A 25 4.29 0.95 -4.80
N VAL A 26 4.37 2.25 -4.52
CA VAL A 26 5.42 3.15 -5.04
C VAL A 26 5.97 4.02 -3.91
N ASP A 27 7.29 4.01 -3.75
CA ASP A 27 8.03 4.90 -2.87
C ASP A 27 8.67 6.01 -3.73
N TYR A 28 8.53 7.26 -3.29
CA TYR A 28 9.03 8.45 -4.00
C TYR A 28 10.26 9.09 -3.32
N THR A 29 10.65 8.61 -2.15
CA THR A 29 11.63 9.32 -1.30
C THR A 29 12.84 8.47 -0.90
N GLY A 30 12.78 7.16 -1.10
CA GLY A 30 13.75 6.18 -0.63
C GLY A 30 13.66 5.90 0.86
N SER A 31 12.53 6.24 1.49
CA SER A 31 12.34 6.12 2.94
C SER A 31 11.69 4.79 3.35
N GLU A 32 11.52 3.88 2.38
CA GLU A 32 10.76 2.63 2.52
C GLU A 32 9.27 2.89 2.87
N GLU A 33 8.80 4.10 2.55
CA GLU A 33 7.42 4.54 2.77
C GLU A 33 6.70 4.48 1.44
N TYR A 34 5.97 3.39 1.25
CA TYR A 34 5.28 3.14 0.00
C TYR A 34 3.87 3.73 0.03
N THR A 35 3.47 4.28 -1.11
CA THR A 35 2.09 4.67 -1.41
C THR A 35 1.49 3.60 -2.31
N ILE A 36 0.44 2.93 -1.85
CA ILE A 36 -0.31 2.00 -2.69
C ILE A 36 -1.28 2.82 -3.56
N ARG A 37 -1.20 2.60 -4.87
CA ARG A 37 -2.09 3.20 -5.86
C ARG A 37 -2.80 2.11 -6.63
N ILE A 38 -4.04 2.41 -7.03
CA ILE A 38 -4.87 1.48 -7.78
C ILE A 38 -5.18 2.09 -9.15
N LYS A 39 -4.93 1.32 -10.20
CA LYS A 39 -5.23 1.69 -11.58
C LYS A 39 -6.33 0.79 -12.12
N ASN A 40 -7.34 1.38 -12.74
CA ASN A 40 -8.34 0.65 -13.48
C ASN A 40 -7.80 0.33 -14.88
N LEU A 41 -7.70 -0.95 -15.21
CA LEU A 41 -7.21 -1.45 -16.50
C LEU A 41 -8.29 -1.43 -17.58
N GLU A 42 -9.57 -1.48 -17.22
CA GLU A 42 -10.68 -1.40 -18.19
C GLU A 42 -10.80 0.00 -18.78
N THR A 43 -10.70 1.02 -17.95
CA THR A 43 -10.86 2.42 -18.37
C THR A 43 -9.52 3.10 -18.65
N GLY A 44 -8.42 2.53 -18.16
CA GLY A 44 -7.06 3.10 -18.25
C GLY A 44 -6.79 4.24 -17.27
N PHE A 45 -7.80 4.66 -16.49
CA PHE A 45 -7.68 5.73 -15.50
C PHE A 45 -7.13 5.23 -14.17
N MET A 46 -6.43 6.11 -13.48
CA MET A 46 -6.01 5.90 -12.11
C MET A 46 -7.17 6.21 -11.17
N LEU A 47 -7.36 5.39 -10.14
CA LEU A 47 -8.32 5.72 -9.08
C LEU A 47 -7.74 6.84 -8.21
N ASP A 48 -8.63 7.65 -7.64
CA ASP A 48 -8.27 8.72 -6.69
C ASP A 48 -7.85 8.14 -5.33
N ASP A 49 -8.31 6.92 -5.03
CA ASP A 49 -7.91 6.15 -3.87
C ASP A 49 -6.40 5.87 -3.89
N SER A 50 -5.72 6.39 -2.88
CA SER A 50 -4.32 6.14 -2.59
C SER A 50 -4.16 5.88 -1.10
N ILE A 51 -3.33 4.90 -0.77
CA ILE A 51 -3.06 4.51 0.61
C ILE A 51 -1.59 4.84 0.89
N PRO A 52 -1.29 5.99 1.51
CA PRO A 52 0.06 6.32 1.94
C PRO A 52 0.47 5.50 3.17
N ASN A 53 1.74 5.58 3.58
CA ASN A 53 2.26 4.93 4.79
C ASN A 53 2.04 3.40 4.81
N SER A 54 2.33 2.74 3.70
CA SER A 54 2.31 1.27 3.62
C SER A 54 3.71 0.73 3.37
N TYR A 55 3.95 -0.52 3.73
CA TYR A 55 5.12 -1.24 3.25
C TYR A 55 4.93 -1.69 1.80
N TYR A 56 5.98 -2.28 1.24
CA TYR A 56 5.98 -2.80 -0.13
C TYR A 56 4.94 -3.91 -0.35
N SER A 57 4.53 -4.65 0.69
CA SER A 57 3.66 -5.83 0.59
C SER A 57 2.17 -5.46 0.51
N LEU A 58 1.49 -5.99 -0.51
CA LEU A 58 0.05 -5.87 -0.71
C LEU A 58 -0.48 -7.14 -1.38
N GLU A 59 -1.74 -7.49 -1.12
CA GLU A 59 -2.40 -8.68 -1.68
C GLU A 59 -3.90 -8.41 -1.90
N TRP A 60 -4.47 -8.91 -2.99
CA TRP A 60 -5.91 -8.76 -3.26
C TRP A 60 -6.75 -9.81 -2.54
N ALA A 61 -7.88 -9.37 -1.99
CA ALA A 61 -8.93 -10.29 -1.56
C ALA A 61 -9.66 -10.90 -2.76
N ASN A 62 -10.23 -12.09 -2.57
CA ASN A 62 -11.00 -12.80 -3.58
C ASN A 62 -12.25 -12.04 -4.09
N ASP A 63 -12.71 -11.00 -3.38
CA ASP A 63 -13.82 -10.14 -3.83
C ASP A 63 -13.41 -9.11 -4.91
N SER A 64 -12.11 -8.99 -5.22
CA SER A 64 -11.56 -7.97 -6.14
C SER A 64 -11.82 -6.51 -5.73
N ARG A 65 -12.22 -6.27 -4.48
CA ARG A 65 -12.51 -4.94 -3.93
C ARG A 65 -11.73 -4.59 -2.67
N THR A 66 -11.21 -5.60 -1.98
CA THR A 66 -10.44 -5.41 -0.74
C THR A 66 -8.98 -5.72 -1.02
N ILE A 67 -8.08 -4.89 -0.49
CA ILE A 67 -6.63 -5.08 -0.54
C ILE A 67 -6.14 -5.21 0.90
N PHE A 68 -5.32 -6.22 1.15
CA PHE A 68 -4.57 -6.37 2.39
C PHE A 68 -3.18 -5.77 2.19
N TYR A 69 -2.73 -4.98 3.14
CA TYR A 69 -1.42 -4.35 3.10
C TYR A 69 -0.89 -4.17 4.52
N ASP A 70 0.43 -4.11 4.65
CA ASP A 70 1.06 -3.81 5.94
C ASP A 70 1.17 -2.29 6.08
N SER A 71 0.51 -1.74 7.11
CA SER A 71 0.50 -0.31 7.37
C SER A 71 1.69 0.05 8.26
N LEU A 72 2.44 1.09 7.89
CA LEU A 72 3.39 1.74 8.79
C LEU A 72 2.57 2.47 9.87
N ASP A 73 2.43 1.83 11.03
CA ASP A 73 1.75 2.41 12.18
C ASP A 73 2.55 3.64 12.67
N GLU A 74 2.01 4.84 12.49
CA GLU A 74 2.61 6.09 12.98
C GLU A 74 2.45 6.27 14.51
N HIS A 75 2.04 5.25 15.25
CA HIS A 75 1.93 5.34 16.71
C HIS A 75 3.21 4.86 17.40
N PRO A 76 4.08 5.78 17.87
CA PRO A 76 4.98 5.45 18.96
C PRO A 76 4.09 5.05 20.14
N ARG A 77 4.02 3.76 20.44
CA ARG A 77 3.42 3.31 21.68
C ARG A 77 4.25 3.88 22.82
N ALA A 78 3.80 5.00 23.38
CA ALA A 78 4.07 5.30 24.77
C ALA A 78 3.65 4.06 25.57
N CYS A 79 4.63 3.47 26.26
CA CYS A 79 4.51 2.26 27.04
C CYS A 79 3.17 2.20 27.80
N LYS A 80 2.31 1.25 27.42
CA LYS A 80 1.25 0.78 28.29
C LYS A 80 1.00 -0.70 28.04
N ASP A 81 1.71 -1.46 28.85
CA ASP A 81 1.32 -2.71 29.47
C ASP A 81 0.44 -3.68 28.65
N SER A 82 1.11 -4.77 28.24
CA SER A 82 0.67 -6.15 28.15
C SER A 82 -0.62 -6.55 27.36
N SER A 83 -0.38 -7.45 26.40
CA SER A 83 -1.29 -8.48 25.87
C SER A 83 -2.53 -8.08 25.06
N THR A 84 -2.41 -7.96 23.72
CA THR A 84 -3.30 -8.63 22.73
C THR A 84 -2.72 -8.50 21.30
N PRO A 85 -2.55 -9.58 20.51
CA PRO A 85 -2.30 -9.48 19.08
C PRO A 85 -3.62 -9.65 18.31
N ASP A 86 -4.29 -8.56 17.99
CA ASP A 86 -5.40 -8.57 17.03
C ASP A 86 -5.55 -7.16 16.48
N ARG A 87 -5.08 -6.89 15.24
CA ARG A 87 -5.58 -5.81 14.36
C ARG A 87 -5.20 -6.05 12.89
N ASN A 88 -5.85 -7.00 12.22
CA ASN A 88 -6.05 -6.86 10.76
C ASN A 88 -7.11 -5.77 10.54
N ARG A 89 -6.69 -4.57 10.14
CA ARG A 89 -7.59 -3.43 9.94
C ARG A 89 -8.32 -3.59 8.60
N LEU A 90 -9.63 -3.83 8.69
CA LEU A 90 -10.57 -3.96 7.58
C LEU A 90 -10.92 -2.58 7.01
N PHE A 91 -10.76 -2.37 5.70
CA PHE A 91 -11.47 -1.32 4.97
C PHE A 91 -12.72 -1.93 4.32
N LYS A 92 -13.86 -1.25 4.49
CA LYS A 92 -15.15 -1.50 3.83
C LYS A 92 -15.32 -0.50 2.70
#